data_AF-A0A4S4H105-F1
#
_entry.id   AF-A0A4S4H105-F1
#
_cell.length_a   1.000
_cell.length_b   1.000
_cell.length_c   1.000
_cell.angle_alpha   90.00
_cell.angle_beta   90.00
_cell.angle_gamma   90.00
#
_symmetry.space_group_name_H-M   'P 1'
#
loop_
_entity.id
_entity.type
_entity.pdbx_description
1 polymer ?
#
loop_
_entity_poly.entity_id
_entity_poly.type
_entity_poly.pdbx_seq_one_letter_code
_entity_poly.pdbx_strand_id
1 'polypeptide(L)'
;MIIDIHTHNTHAHHALINVEPGFTPVPGQLYSLAIHPWHATQAGANTIKQLQAQATLPQVKAIGETGLDKNHPSPECQTQLLLEHIALSEKLKKPLILHIVRTYNEIIQLSRQVNPTQPWIIHGFRGKPQLAAQLLSHGFYISLGEHYNPETARIIPSNRLLIETDESTASANALAAQHPAYDPTLPIRLFSIN
;
A
#
# COMPACT_ATOMS: atom_id res chain seq x y z
N MET A 1 -9.64 9.51 -12.04
CA MET A 1 -8.84 10.13 -10.96
C MET A 1 -8.74 9.10 -9.83
N ILE A 2 -7.60 8.92 -9.17
CA ILE A 2 -7.47 8.04 -8.01
C ILE A 2 -7.64 8.90 -6.77
N ILE A 3 -8.51 8.50 -5.86
CA ILE A 3 -8.75 9.15 -4.56
C ILE A 3 -8.44 8.14 -3.46
N ASP A 4 -9.04 6.96 -3.58
CA ASP A 4 -8.86 5.83 -2.70
C ASP A 4 -7.65 4.99 -3.15
N ILE A 5 -6.61 4.94 -2.33
CA ILE A 5 -5.38 4.24 -2.69
C ILE A 5 -5.40 2.75 -2.33
N HIS A 6 -6.41 2.29 -1.59
CA HIS A 6 -6.51 0.90 -1.17
C HIS A 6 -7.93 0.54 -0.72
N THR A 7 -8.54 -0.42 -1.40
CA THR A 7 -9.86 -0.94 -1.05
C THR A 7 -10.01 -2.40 -1.40
N HIS A 8 -10.77 -3.14 -0.59
CA HIS A 8 -11.20 -4.51 -0.90
C HIS A 8 -12.55 -4.55 -1.62
N ASN A 9 -13.20 -3.40 -1.84
CA ASN A 9 -14.44 -3.33 -2.59
C ASN A 9 -14.18 -3.44 -4.10
N THR A 10 -14.49 -4.61 -4.67
CA THR A 10 -14.31 -4.92 -6.10
C THR A 10 -15.17 -4.08 -7.05
N HIS A 11 -16.15 -3.33 -6.52
CA HIS A 11 -17.00 -2.42 -7.27
C HIS A 11 -16.61 -0.95 -7.10
N ALA A 12 -15.52 -0.67 -6.38
CA ALA A 12 -15.07 0.71 -6.18
C ALA A 12 -14.67 1.38 -7.50
N HIS A 13 -14.93 2.68 -7.56
CA HIS A 13 -14.51 3.56 -8.65
C HIS A 13 -13.53 4.59 -8.11
N HIS A 14 -12.65 5.10 -8.97
CA HIS A 14 -11.63 6.07 -8.57
C HIS A 14 -10.70 5.54 -7.46
N ALA A 15 -10.48 4.23 -7.44
CA ALA A 15 -9.76 3.52 -6.39
C ALA A 15 -8.67 2.60 -6.98
N LEU A 16 -7.69 2.23 -6.15
CA LEU A 16 -6.88 1.03 -6.37
C LEU A 16 -7.50 -0.14 -5.62
N ILE A 17 -8.06 -1.08 -6.37
CA ILE A 17 -8.65 -2.30 -5.81
C ILE A 17 -7.51 -3.28 -5.50
N ASN A 18 -7.41 -3.71 -4.25
CA ASN A 18 -6.42 -4.69 -3.84
C ASN A 18 -6.80 -6.08 -4.36
N VAL A 19 -5.88 -6.74 -5.05
CA VAL A 19 -6.11 -8.06 -5.65
C VAL A 19 -4.90 -8.96 -5.47
N GLU A 20 -5.15 -10.27 -5.49
CA GLU A 20 -4.12 -11.30 -5.50
C GLU A 20 -3.86 -11.85 -6.91
N PRO A 21 -2.72 -12.54 -7.13
CA PRO A 21 -2.43 -13.18 -8.42
C PRO A 21 -3.54 -14.13 -8.87
N GLY A 22 -3.85 -14.08 -10.16
CA GLY A 22 -4.96 -14.82 -10.77
C GLY A 22 -6.25 -14.01 -10.96
N PHE A 23 -6.27 -12.73 -10.57
CA PHE A 23 -7.42 -11.87 -10.83
C PHE A 23 -7.68 -11.63 -12.33
N THR A 24 -8.93 -11.34 -12.68
CA THR A 24 -9.30 -10.92 -14.04
C THR A 24 -9.58 -9.41 -14.05
N PRO A 25 -8.81 -8.61 -14.81
CA PRO A 25 -9.03 -7.18 -14.89
C PRO A 25 -10.40 -6.82 -15.48
N VAL A 26 -11.06 -5.85 -14.86
CA VAL A 26 -12.30 -5.25 -15.34
C VAL A 26 -11.98 -3.93 -16.02
N PRO A 27 -12.53 -3.64 -17.22
CA PRO A 27 -12.32 -2.39 -17.91
C PRO A 27 -12.66 -1.16 -17.04
N GLY A 28 -11.74 -0.18 -17.00
CA GLY A 28 -11.93 1.06 -16.25
C GLY A 28 -11.55 1.01 -14.77
N GLN A 29 -11.20 -0.17 -14.23
CA GLN A 29 -10.70 -0.31 -12.86
C GLN A 29 -9.17 -0.27 -12.80
N LEU A 30 -8.64 0.11 -11.63
CA LEU A 30 -7.23 0.16 -11.33
C LEU A 30 -6.94 -0.69 -10.09
N TYR A 31 -5.74 -1.23 -10.02
CA TYR A 31 -5.41 -2.28 -9.05
C TYR A 31 -4.08 -2.05 -8.35
N SER A 32 -3.98 -2.52 -7.11
CA SER A 32 -2.72 -2.93 -6.50
C SER A 32 -2.67 -4.45 -6.50
N LEU A 33 -1.50 -5.03 -6.84
CA LEU A 33 -1.34 -6.48 -6.89
C LEU A 33 -0.12 -6.93 -6.07
N ALA A 34 -0.34 -7.83 -5.12
CA ALA A 34 0.69 -8.60 -4.44
C ALA A 34 0.08 -9.83 -3.75
N ILE A 35 0.92 -10.61 -3.08
CA ILE A 35 0.50 -11.66 -2.15
C ILE A 35 0.54 -11.08 -0.73
N HIS A 36 -0.57 -11.16 0.00
CA HIS A 36 -0.66 -10.68 1.38
C HIS A 36 0.31 -11.48 2.29
N PRO A 37 0.94 -10.88 3.33
CA PRO A 37 1.85 -11.61 4.23
C PRO A 37 1.26 -12.90 4.82
N TRP A 38 -0.05 -12.93 5.04
CA TRP A 38 -0.73 -14.13 5.56
C TRP A 38 -0.64 -15.34 4.62
N HIS A 39 -0.50 -15.10 3.31
CA HIS A 39 -0.44 -16.15 2.30
C HIS A 39 1.02 -16.48 1.89
N ALA A 40 2.02 -15.99 2.62
CA ALA A 40 3.43 -16.14 2.26
C ALA A 40 3.90 -17.59 2.16
N THR A 41 3.32 -18.52 2.93
CA THR A 41 3.66 -19.94 2.87
C THR A 41 2.97 -20.68 1.71
N GLN A 42 1.95 -20.08 1.11
CA GLN A 42 1.15 -20.65 0.02
C GLN A 42 1.61 -20.16 -1.36
N ALA A 43 2.52 -19.18 -1.40
CA ALA A 43 3.08 -18.59 -2.60
C ALA A 43 3.99 -19.57 -3.35
N GLY A 44 3.40 -20.48 -4.11
CA GLY A 44 4.12 -21.40 -4.99
C GLY A 44 4.68 -20.71 -6.24
N ALA A 45 5.57 -21.40 -6.96
CA ALA A 45 6.21 -20.88 -8.17
C ALA A 45 5.23 -20.41 -9.26
N ASN A 46 4.07 -21.06 -9.38
CA ASN A 46 3.02 -20.65 -10.33
C ASN A 46 2.38 -19.31 -9.92
N THR A 47 2.08 -19.13 -8.63
CA THR A 47 1.53 -17.87 -8.10
C THR A 47 2.49 -16.71 -8.32
N ILE A 48 3.80 -16.92 -8.07
CA ILE A 48 4.83 -15.92 -8.33
C ILE A 48 4.95 -15.57 -9.82
N LYS A 49 4.86 -16.57 -10.72
CA LYS A 49 4.84 -16.30 -12.17
C LYS A 49 3.62 -15.49 -12.58
N GLN A 50 2.43 -15.81 -12.05
CA GLN A 50 1.20 -15.06 -12.32
C GLN A 50 1.31 -13.63 -11.82
N LEU A 51 1.80 -13.43 -10.59
CA LEU A 51 2.09 -12.12 -10.02
C LEU A 51 2.98 -11.30 -10.95
N GLN A 52 4.13 -11.84 -11.35
CA GLN A 52 5.08 -11.12 -12.21
C GLN A 52 4.48 -10.76 -13.56
N ALA A 53 3.69 -11.64 -14.18
CA ALA A 53 3.04 -11.38 -15.45
C ALA A 53 1.95 -10.30 -15.32
N GLN A 54 1.03 -10.46 -14.37
CA GLN A 54 -0.09 -9.55 -14.16
C GLN A 54 0.35 -8.19 -13.62
N ALA A 55 1.44 -8.14 -12.85
CA ALA A 55 2.00 -6.89 -12.37
C ALA A 55 2.48 -5.98 -13.50
N THR A 56 2.71 -6.48 -14.72
CA THR A 56 3.05 -5.63 -15.88
C THR A 56 1.85 -4.92 -16.51
N LEU A 57 0.63 -5.34 -16.17
CA LEU A 57 -0.57 -4.80 -16.78
C LEU A 57 -0.73 -3.29 -16.50
N PRO A 58 -1.24 -2.51 -17.47
CA PRO A 58 -1.33 -1.05 -17.33
C PRO A 58 -2.33 -0.62 -16.26
N GLN A 59 -3.35 -1.43 -15.96
CA GLN A 59 -4.29 -1.17 -14.87
C GLN A 59 -3.72 -1.43 -13.47
N VAL A 60 -2.64 -2.21 -13.34
CA VAL A 60 -1.96 -2.41 -12.05
C VAL A 60 -1.07 -1.20 -11.82
N LYS A 61 -1.37 -0.39 -10.80
CA LYS A 61 -0.67 0.87 -10.52
C LYS A 61 0.25 0.81 -9.31
N ALA A 62 0.17 -0.24 -8.50
CA ALA A 62 1.03 -0.45 -7.34
C ALA A 62 1.33 -1.94 -7.15
N ILE A 63 2.45 -2.24 -6.50
CA ILE A 63 2.68 -3.55 -5.89
C ILE A 63 2.14 -3.48 -4.47
N GLY A 64 1.29 -4.42 -4.11
CA GLY A 64 0.67 -4.46 -2.79
C GLY A 64 -0.76 -4.95 -2.87
N GLU A 65 -1.35 -5.36 -1.75
CA GLU A 65 -0.77 -5.23 -0.43
C GLU A 65 0.21 -6.36 -0.06
N THR A 66 1.37 -5.98 0.50
CA THR A 66 2.34 -6.93 1.06
C THR A 66 2.96 -6.35 2.32
N GLY A 67 3.74 -7.09 3.10
CA GLY A 67 4.41 -6.53 4.27
C GLY A 67 4.73 -7.57 5.31
N LEU A 68 4.61 -7.18 6.59
CA LEU A 68 4.92 -8.04 7.73
C LEU A 68 3.82 -7.92 8.79
N ASP A 69 3.26 -9.06 9.20
CA ASP A 69 2.30 -9.18 10.29
C ASP A 69 2.82 -10.11 11.38
N LYS A 70 3.12 -9.55 12.55
CA LYS A 70 3.61 -10.29 13.72
C LYS A 70 2.56 -11.18 14.38
N ASN A 71 1.27 -10.97 14.08
CA ASN A 71 0.19 -11.82 14.56
C ASN A 71 0.02 -13.08 13.69
N HIS A 72 0.67 -13.16 12.53
CA HIS A 72 0.61 -14.32 11.64
C HIS A 72 1.94 -15.08 11.65
N PRO A 73 1.94 -16.44 11.57
CA PRO A 73 3.16 -17.24 11.55
C PRO A 73 4.05 -17.00 10.33
N SER A 74 5.23 -17.63 10.36
CA SER A 74 6.22 -17.68 9.27
C SER A 74 6.86 -16.33 8.91
N PRO A 75 7.47 -15.62 9.88
CA PRO A 75 8.07 -14.30 9.65
C PRO A 75 9.19 -14.33 8.59
N GLU A 76 9.92 -15.44 8.46
CA GLU A 76 10.96 -15.63 7.44
C GLU A 76 10.34 -15.67 6.03
N CYS A 77 9.23 -16.41 5.85
CA CYS A 77 8.51 -16.46 4.58
C CYS A 77 7.91 -15.09 4.22
N GLN A 78 7.34 -14.38 5.19
CA GLN A 78 6.83 -13.01 4.97
C GLN A 78 7.95 -12.07 4.54
N THR A 79 9.12 -12.15 5.18
CA THR A 79 10.29 -11.32 4.85
C THR A 79 10.82 -11.63 3.46
N GLN A 80 10.95 -12.91 3.10
CA GLN A 80 11.38 -13.30 1.76
C GLN A 80 10.40 -12.81 0.68
N LEU A 81 9.10 -12.99 0.92
CA LEU A 81 8.07 -12.53 0.00
C LEU A 81 8.09 -11.00 -0.16
N LEU A 82 8.25 -10.25 0.94
CA LEU A 82 8.37 -8.80 0.91
C LEU A 82 9.59 -8.36 0.08
N LEU A 83 10.74 -9.02 0.22
CA LEU A 83 11.92 -8.73 -0.60
C LEU A 83 11.66 -8.94 -2.10
N GLU A 84 10.93 -9.99 -2.47
CA GLU A 84 10.53 -10.23 -3.86
C GLU A 84 9.60 -9.13 -4.39
N HIS A 85 8.64 -8.69 -3.59
CA HIS A 85 7.74 -7.59 -3.96
C HIS A 85 8.45 -6.23 -4.06
N ILE A 86 9.42 -5.96 -3.17
CA ILE A 86 10.28 -4.76 -3.26
C ILE A 86 11.04 -4.77 -4.58
N ALA A 87 11.69 -5.89 -4.92
CA ALA A 87 12.41 -6.00 -6.19
C ALA A 87 11.50 -5.81 -7.41
N LEU A 88 10.25 -6.33 -7.34
CA LEU A 88 9.26 -6.16 -8.40
C LEU A 88 8.78 -4.71 -8.52
N SER A 89 8.53 -4.04 -7.39
CA SER A 89 8.17 -2.62 -7.30
C SER A 89 9.24 -1.75 -7.98
N GLU A 90 10.51 -1.94 -7.62
CA GLU A 90 11.65 -1.22 -8.23
C GLU A 90 11.75 -1.50 -9.72
N LYS A 91 11.68 -2.78 -10.12
CA LYS A 91 11.77 -3.19 -11.54
C LYS A 91 10.69 -2.55 -12.40
N LEU A 92 9.47 -2.48 -11.90
CA LEU A 92 8.31 -1.98 -12.65
C LEU A 92 8.02 -0.50 -12.40
N LYS A 93 8.83 0.17 -11.56
CA LYS A 93 8.66 1.56 -11.15
C LYS A 93 7.26 1.84 -10.60
N LYS A 94 6.77 0.92 -9.76
CA LYS A 94 5.45 1.03 -9.14
C LYS A 94 5.60 1.27 -7.65
N PRO A 95 4.82 2.16 -7.02
CA PRO A 95 4.77 2.29 -5.57
C PRO A 95 4.47 0.96 -4.88
N LEU A 96 4.93 0.82 -3.64
CA LEU A 96 4.70 -0.34 -2.77
C LEU A 96 3.70 0.01 -1.67
N ILE A 97 2.62 -0.76 -1.54
CA ILE A 97 1.61 -0.61 -0.47
C ILE A 97 1.87 -1.68 0.61
N LEU A 98 2.09 -1.22 1.84
CA LEU A 98 2.62 -2.00 2.95
C LEU A 98 1.59 -2.25 4.06
N HIS A 99 1.32 -3.53 4.31
CA HIS A 99 0.73 -4.07 5.54
C HIS A 99 1.77 -4.11 6.66
N ILE A 100 1.49 -3.46 7.80
CA ILE A 100 2.44 -3.48 8.92
C ILE A 100 1.69 -3.67 10.24
N VAL A 101 1.89 -4.83 10.87
CA VAL A 101 1.36 -5.12 12.20
C VAL A 101 2.51 -5.42 13.15
N ARG A 102 2.80 -4.46 14.02
CA ARG A 102 3.82 -4.52 15.08
C ARG A 102 5.26 -4.77 14.59
N THR A 103 5.54 -4.40 13.34
CA THR A 103 6.79 -4.66 12.60
C THR A 103 7.39 -3.38 11.98
N TYR A 104 7.03 -2.20 12.50
CA TYR A 104 7.46 -0.91 11.95
C TYR A 104 8.99 -0.73 11.96
N ASN A 105 9.67 -1.22 13.00
CA ASN A 105 11.13 -1.09 13.10
C ASN A 105 11.83 -1.95 12.05
N GLU A 106 11.32 -3.15 11.81
CA GLU A 106 11.80 -4.08 10.79
C GLU A 106 11.64 -3.47 9.40
N ILE A 107 10.49 -2.85 9.11
CA ILE A 107 10.23 -2.15 7.85
C ILE A 107 11.14 -0.93 7.68
N ILE A 108 11.35 -0.13 8.73
CA ILE A 108 12.29 1.01 8.70
C ILE A 108 13.71 0.52 8.43
N GLN A 109 14.17 -0.52 9.15
CA GLN A 109 15.49 -1.10 8.95
C GLN A 109 15.66 -1.61 7.52
N LEU A 110 14.66 -2.32 7.00
CA LEU A 110 14.69 -2.84 5.64
C LEU A 110 14.75 -1.71 4.61
N SER A 111 13.93 -0.65 4.76
CA SER A 111 13.95 0.50 3.86
C SER A 111 15.33 1.17 3.80
N ARG A 112 16.06 1.23 4.92
CA ARG A 112 17.42 1.78 4.97
C ARG A 112 18.44 0.88 4.29
N GLN A 113 18.25 -0.44 4.39
CA GLN A 113 19.16 -1.42 3.77
C GLN A 113 18.99 -1.46 2.25
N VAL A 114 17.75 -1.45 1.76
CA VAL A 114 17.46 -1.55 0.33
C VAL A 114 17.51 -0.19 -0.37
N ASN A 115 17.35 0.91 0.39
CA ASN A 115 17.35 2.30 -0.09
C ASN A 115 16.45 2.47 -1.34
N PRO A 116 15.13 2.24 -1.20
CA PRO A 116 14.21 2.13 -2.33
C PRO A 116 14.09 3.46 -3.08
N THR A 117 13.93 3.38 -4.39
CA THR A 117 13.61 4.55 -5.22
C THR A 117 12.10 4.76 -5.34
N GLN A 118 11.33 3.67 -5.20
CA GLN A 118 9.88 3.73 -5.29
C GLN A 118 9.24 4.17 -3.97
N PRO A 119 8.13 4.93 -4.04
CA PRO A 119 7.36 5.30 -2.86
C PRO A 119 6.88 4.06 -2.08
N TRP A 120 7.15 4.04 -0.77
CA TRP A 120 6.57 3.06 0.15
C TRP A 120 5.41 3.73 0.91
N ILE A 121 4.23 3.13 0.83
CA ILE A 121 2.97 3.63 1.37
C ILE A 121 2.54 2.69 2.47
N ILE A 122 2.37 3.21 3.68
CA ILE A 122 1.82 2.44 4.81
C ILE A 122 0.32 2.64 4.80
N HIS A 123 -0.40 1.56 4.50
CA HIS A 123 -1.85 1.55 4.53
C HIS A 123 -2.34 1.28 5.97
N GLY A 124 -3.59 1.64 6.25
CA GLY A 124 -4.28 1.32 7.49
C GLY A 124 -3.68 1.99 8.73
N PHE A 125 -3.02 3.14 8.60
CA PHE A 125 -2.19 3.65 9.69
C PHE A 125 -3.02 4.17 10.87
N ARG A 126 -2.88 3.49 12.02
CA ARG A 126 -3.58 3.81 13.29
C ARG A 126 -2.63 4.20 14.43
N GLY A 127 -1.35 4.40 14.13
CA GLY A 127 -0.31 4.68 15.12
C GLY A 127 -0.39 6.09 15.72
N LYS A 128 0.40 6.31 16.79
CA LYS A 128 0.53 7.62 17.47
C LYS A 128 1.40 8.60 16.67
N PRO A 129 1.32 9.93 16.95
CA PRO A 129 2.08 10.95 16.22
C PRO A 129 3.59 10.70 16.19
N GLN A 130 4.17 10.18 17.27
CA GLN A 130 5.61 9.91 17.36
C GLN A 130 6.06 8.87 16.32
N LEU A 131 5.27 7.81 16.14
CA LEU A 131 5.55 6.77 15.15
C LEU A 131 5.36 7.32 13.73
N ALA A 132 4.30 8.09 13.47
CA ALA A 132 4.11 8.72 12.17
C ALA A 132 5.26 9.68 11.82
N ALA A 133 5.70 10.51 12.77
CA ALA A 133 6.85 11.41 12.56
C ALA A 133 8.13 10.63 12.20
N GLN A 134 8.37 9.50 12.88
CA GLN A 134 9.49 8.63 12.56
C GLN A 134 9.39 8.07 11.14
N LEU A 135 8.23 7.52 10.76
CA LEU A 135 7.99 6.97 9.42
C LEU A 135 8.14 8.05 8.34
N LEU A 136 7.57 9.24 8.54
CA LEU A 136 7.71 10.37 7.62
C LEU A 136 9.17 10.81 7.45
N SER A 137 9.96 10.78 8.54
CA SER A 137 11.40 11.10 8.48
C SER A 137 12.21 10.11 7.64
N HIS A 138 11.71 8.88 7.50
CA HIS A 138 12.28 7.84 6.63
C HIS A 138 11.69 7.84 5.21
N GLY A 139 10.87 8.85 4.86
CA GLY A 139 10.39 9.06 3.50
C GLY A 139 9.13 8.27 3.13
N PHE A 140 8.49 7.60 4.09
CA PHE A 140 7.25 6.87 3.88
C PHE A 140 6.07 7.82 3.62
N TYR A 141 5.09 7.31 2.87
CA TYR A 141 3.75 7.88 2.77
C TYR A 141 2.83 7.17 3.75
N ILE A 142 1.82 7.89 4.25
CA ILE A 142 0.85 7.37 5.21
C ILE A 142 -0.54 7.52 4.62
N SER A 143 -1.26 6.41 4.57
CA SER A 143 -2.68 6.39 4.22
C SER A 143 -3.54 6.28 5.47
N LEU A 144 -4.63 7.04 5.50
CA LEU A 144 -5.63 7.01 6.58
C LEU A 144 -6.98 6.55 6.03
N GLY A 145 -7.56 5.54 6.68
CA GLY A 145 -8.93 5.12 6.47
C GLY A 145 -9.90 5.74 7.49
N GLU A 146 -11.08 5.13 7.65
CA GLU A 146 -12.12 5.58 8.60
C GLU A 146 -11.64 5.63 10.04
N HIS A 147 -10.82 4.67 10.45
CA HIS A 147 -10.26 4.60 11.79
C HIS A 147 -8.82 5.09 11.78
N TYR A 148 -8.58 6.24 12.40
CA TYR A 148 -7.26 6.86 12.54
C TYR A 148 -7.10 7.55 13.90
N ASN A 149 -5.87 7.91 14.24
CA ASN A 149 -5.58 8.77 15.39
C ASN A 149 -5.66 10.26 14.97
N PRO A 150 -6.57 11.07 15.52
CA PRO A 150 -6.73 12.47 15.11
C PRO A 150 -5.50 13.36 15.37
N GLU A 151 -4.71 13.08 16.41
CA GLU A 151 -3.47 13.80 16.66
C GLU A 151 -2.43 13.49 15.58
N THR A 152 -2.38 12.23 15.15
CA THR A 152 -1.49 11.79 14.07
C THR A 152 -1.85 12.48 12.77
N ALA A 153 -3.13 12.51 12.41
CA ALA A 153 -3.58 13.12 11.15
C ALA A 153 -3.13 14.58 10.99
N ARG A 154 -3.03 15.34 12.10
CA ARG A 154 -2.61 16.75 12.09
C ARG A 154 -1.15 16.97 11.77
N ILE A 155 -0.28 15.97 11.96
CA ILE A 155 1.17 16.12 11.74
C ILE A 155 1.61 15.60 10.37
N ILE A 156 0.75 14.89 9.63
CA ILE A 156 1.10 14.34 8.33
C ILE A 156 1.02 15.48 7.30
N PRO A 157 2.11 15.80 6.59
CA PRO A 157 2.09 16.86 5.59
C PRO A 157 1.29 16.44 4.36
N SER A 158 0.75 17.43 3.64
CA SER A 158 -0.11 17.20 2.47
C SER A 158 0.54 16.37 1.36
N ASN A 159 1.86 16.50 1.20
CA ASN A 159 2.63 15.74 0.23
C ASN A 159 2.97 14.30 0.67
N ARG A 160 2.48 13.85 1.83
CA ARG A 160 2.67 12.48 2.36
C ARG A 160 1.38 11.80 2.82
N LEU A 161 0.27 12.53 2.86
CA LEU A 161 -1.03 12.01 3.28
C LEU A 161 -1.81 11.43 2.10
N LEU A 162 -2.22 10.18 2.23
CA LEU A 162 -3.14 9.50 1.32
C LEU A 162 -4.40 9.06 2.08
N ILE A 163 -5.43 8.68 1.33
CA ILE A 163 -6.74 8.27 1.87
C ILE A 163 -7.11 6.93 1.26
N GLU A 164 -7.78 6.10 2.05
CA GLU A 164 -8.25 4.79 1.63
C GLU A 164 -9.58 4.44 2.28
N THR A 165 -10.27 3.42 1.75
CA THR A 165 -11.45 2.87 2.41
C THR A 165 -11.18 1.53 3.08
N ASP A 166 -10.19 0.76 2.62
CA ASP A 166 -9.94 -0.60 3.11
C ASP A 166 -11.21 -1.47 3.00
N GLU A 167 -11.84 -1.84 4.12
CA GLU A 167 -13.14 -2.53 4.18
C GLU A 167 -14.32 -1.61 4.58
N SER A 168 -14.08 -0.30 4.74
CA SER A 168 -15.10 0.66 5.15
C SER A 168 -16.20 0.84 4.09
N THR A 169 -17.43 1.08 4.55
CA THR A 169 -18.56 1.48 3.69
C THR A 169 -18.59 2.99 3.43
N ALA A 170 -17.75 3.77 4.12
CA ALA A 170 -17.65 5.20 3.92
C ALA A 170 -17.11 5.52 2.51
N SER A 171 -17.53 6.66 1.96
CA SER A 171 -16.95 7.15 0.71
C SER A 171 -15.54 7.70 0.95
N ALA A 172 -14.58 7.35 0.09
CA ALA A 172 -13.25 7.96 0.10
C ALA A 172 -13.27 9.50 0.04
N ASN A 173 -14.25 10.10 -0.66
CA ASN A 173 -14.44 11.55 -0.66
C ASN A 173 -14.85 12.09 0.71
N ALA A 174 -15.72 11.38 1.41
CA ALA A 174 -16.15 11.76 2.75
C ALA A 174 -15.02 11.59 3.78
N LEU A 175 -14.15 10.59 3.61
CA LEU A 175 -12.94 10.44 4.40
C LEU A 175 -11.96 11.58 4.10
N ALA A 176 -11.64 11.82 2.83
CA ALA A 176 -10.76 12.91 2.42
C ALA A 176 -11.19 14.29 2.93
N ALA A 177 -12.50 14.57 2.94
CA ALA A 177 -13.06 15.83 3.46
C ALA A 177 -12.79 16.06 4.96
N GLN A 178 -12.48 15.01 5.73
CA GLN A 178 -12.11 15.12 7.15
C GLN A 178 -10.66 15.55 7.36
N HIS A 179 -9.86 15.60 6.29
CA HIS A 179 -8.43 15.89 6.36
C HIS A 179 -8.09 17.15 5.55
N PRO A 180 -8.05 18.33 6.18
CA PRO A 180 -7.75 19.60 5.48
C PRO A 180 -6.38 19.62 4.78
N ALA A 181 -5.44 18.79 5.23
CA ALA A 181 -4.12 18.65 4.62
C ALA A 181 -4.13 17.75 3.37
N TYR A 182 -5.22 17.04 3.04
CA TYR A 182 -5.23 16.13 1.90
C TYR A 182 -5.09 16.89 0.58
N ASP A 183 -4.09 16.50 -0.22
CA ASP A 183 -3.88 16.99 -1.58
C ASP A 183 -4.43 15.96 -2.59
N PRO A 184 -5.57 16.22 -3.26
CA PRO A 184 -6.18 15.28 -4.21
C PRO A 184 -5.32 15.03 -5.46
N THR A 185 -4.28 15.84 -5.70
CA THR A 185 -3.37 15.65 -6.83
C THR A 185 -2.23 14.67 -6.51
N LEU A 186 -1.97 14.39 -5.23
CA LEU A 186 -0.88 13.49 -4.81
C LEU A 186 -1.06 12.05 -5.32
N PRO A 187 -2.22 11.38 -5.14
CA PRO A 187 -2.39 10.02 -5.67
C PRO A 187 -2.22 9.97 -7.19
N ILE A 188 -2.71 10.99 -7.90
CA ILE A 188 -2.54 11.08 -9.36
C ILE A 188 -1.05 11.07 -9.72
N ARG A 189 -0.23 11.89 -9.05
CA ARG A 189 1.23 11.93 -9.30
C ARG A 189 1.92 10.62 -8.95
N LEU A 190 1.53 9.95 -7.88
CA LEU A 190 2.17 8.71 -7.42
C LEU A 190 1.86 7.52 -8.32
N PHE A 191 0.64 7.44 -8.84
CA PHE A 191 0.15 6.26 -9.57
C PHE A 191 0.02 6.48 -11.08
N SER A 192 0.35 7.68 -11.58
CA SER A 192 0.54 7.93 -13.01
C SER A 192 1.88 7.37 -13.45
N ILE A 193 1.97 6.04 -13.52
CA ILE A 193 3.09 5.36 -14.14
C ILE A 193 2.93 5.54 -15.66
N ASN A 194 3.85 6.31 -16.25
CA ASN A 194 4.00 6.49 -17.70
C ASN A 194 4.70 5.28 -18.32
#